data_AF-A0A2P2LX12-F1
#
_entry.id   AF-A0A2P2LX12-F1
#
_cell.length_a   1.000
_cell.length_b   1.000
_cell.length_c   1.000
_cell.angle_alpha   90.00
_cell.angle_beta   90.00
_cell.angle_gamma   90.00
#
_symmetry.space_group_name_H-M   'P 1'
#
loop_
_entity.id
_entity.type
_entity.pdbx_description
1 polymer ?
#
loop_
_entity_poly.entity_id
_entity_poly.type
_entity_poly.pdbx_seq_one_letter_code
_entity_poly.pdbx_strand_id
1 'polypeptide(L)'
;MVSPTVFARRSLCYLFCDQPDAALRDAMHAQCVYPDWPTAFYMQSVALAKLDMHNDAADMLNEAAALEEKKQRGGKGSENKT
;
A
#
# COMPACT_ATOMS: atom_id res chain seq x y z
N MET A 1 -16.76 -11.84 4.18
CA MET A 1 -15.34 -11.47 4.35
C MET A 1 -14.90 -10.80 3.05
N VAL A 2 -14.72 -9.48 3.05
CA VAL A 2 -14.28 -8.74 1.85
C VAL A 2 -12.76 -8.88 1.75
N SER A 3 -12.26 -9.41 0.63
CA SER A 3 -10.82 -9.60 0.44
C SER A 3 -10.11 -8.24 0.28
N PRO A 4 -8.93 -8.03 0.90
CA PRO A 4 -8.13 -6.81 0.74
C PRO A 4 -7.80 -6.51 -0.73
N THR A 5 -7.74 -7.55 -1.57
CA THR A 5 -7.54 -7.42 -3.01
C THR A 5 -8.67 -6.65 -3.72
N VAL A 6 -9.90 -6.67 -3.18
CA VAL A 6 -11.03 -5.92 -3.74
C VAL A 6 -10.82 -4.42 -3.58
N PHE A 7 -10.38 -3.98 -2.39
CA PHE A 7 -10.07 -2.57 -2.13
C PHE A 7 -8.91 -2.07 -2.99
N ALA A 8 -7.84 -2.86 -3.12
CA ALA A 8 -6.73 -2.50 -3.99
C ALA A 8 -7.13 -2.37 -5.46
N ARG A 9 -7.89 -3.34 -5.99
CA ARG A 9 -8.38 -3.27 -7.39
C ARG A 9 -9.27 -2.05 -7.61
N ARG A 10 -10.16 -1.75 -6.66
CA ARG A 10 -11.05 -0.61 -6.74
C ARG A 10 -10.29 0.72 -6.65
N SER A 11 -9.31 0.82 -5.76
CA SER A 11 -8.36 1.94 -5.68
C SER A 11 -7.65 2.17 -7.02
N LEU A 12 -7.16 1.10 -7.65
CA LEU A 12 -6.48 1.18 -8.94
C LEU A 12 -7.41 1.72 -10.03
N CYS A 13 -8.66 1.25 -10.10
CA CYS A 13 -9.64 1.79 -11.04
C CYS A 13 -9.88 3.29 -10.82
N TYR A 14 -10.02 3.74 -9.56
CA TYR A 14 -10.18 5.17 -9.26
C TYR A 14 -8.96 6.00 -9.67
N LEU A 15 -7.73 5.46 -9.53
CA LEU A 15 -6.52 6.13 -10.02
C LEU A 15 -6.54 6.31 -11.55
N PHE A 16 -7.10 5.34 -12.30
CA PHE A 16 -7.24 5.44 -13.76
C PHE A 16 -8.39 6.35 -14.19
N CYS A 17 -9.44 6.46 -13.38
CA CYS A 17 -10.56 7.37 -13.61
C CYS A 17 -10.30 8.80 -13.11
N ASP A 18 -9.07 9.11 -12.70
CA ASP A 18 -8.66 10.41 -12.17
C ASP A 18 -9.46 10.85 -10.93
N GLN A 19 -9.77 9.88 -10.06
CA GLN A 19 -10.45 10.08 -8.78
C GLN A 19 -9.52 9.73 -7.61
N PRO A 20 -8.43 10.50 -7.40
CA PRO A 20 -7.41 10.15 -6.41
C PRO A 20 -7.93 10.15 -4.97
N ASP A 21 -8.92 11.00 -4.60
CA ASP A 21 -9.55 10.95 -3.28
C ASP A 21 -10.26 9.61 -2.98
N ALA A 22 -10.94 9.06 -3.99
CA ALA A 22 -11.63 7.77 -3.85
C ALA A 22 -10.62 6.63 -3.78
N ALA A 23 -9.54 6.71 -4.56
CA ALA A 23 -8.43 5.77 -4.48
C ALA A 23 -7.78 5.78 -3.09
N LEU A 24 -7.49 6.96 -2.53
CA LEU A 24 -6.87 7.10 -1.21
C LEU A 24 -7.71 6.43 -0.12
N ARG A 25 -9.04 6.66 -0.12
CA ARG A 25 -9.95 6.04 0.85
C ARG A 25 -9.92 4.52 0.79
N ASP A 26 -9.92 3.96 -0.41
CA ASP A 26 -9.86 2.51 -0.60
C ASP A 26 -8.50 1.93 -0.20
N ALA A 27 -7.41 2.62 -0.50
CA ALA A 27 -6.07 2.22 -0.10
C ALA A 27 -5.90 2.25 1.43
N MET A 28 -6.43 3.28 2.12
CA MET A 28 -6.49 3.33 3.59
C MET A 28 -7.32 2.18 4.17
N HIS A 29 -8.44 1.84 3.55
CA HIS A 29 -9.24 0.71 4.02
C HIS A 29 -8.50 -0.63 3.80
N ALA A 30 -7.79 -0.78 2.68
CA ALA A 30 -6.94 -1.95 2.44
C ALA A 30 -5.82 -2.08 3.50
N GLN A 31 -5.21 -0.96 3.89
CA GLN A 31 -4.22 -0.89 4.97
C GLN A 31 -4.82 -1.30 6.32
N CYS A 32 -6.02 -0.82 6.67
CA CYS A 32 -6.70 -1.21 7.91
C CYS A 32 -7.01 -2.71 7.97
N VAL A 33 -7.38 -3.31 6.83
CA VAL A 33 -7.70 -4.74 6.74
C VAL A 33 -6.43 -5.60 6.71
N TYR A 34 -5.34 -5.10 6.12
CA TYR A 34 -4.04 -5.78 6.01
C TYR A 34 -2.89 -4.79 6.23
N PRO A 35 -2.46 -4.57 7.49
CA PRO A 35 -1.40 -3.61 7.80
C PRO A 35 -0.02 -4.08 7.34
N ASP A 36 0.20 -5.40 7.22
CA ASP A 36 1.46 -5.99 6.73
C ASP A 36 1.52 -6.09 5.20
N TRP A 37 0.68 -5.34 4.46
CA TRP A 37 0.65 -5.38 3.00
C TRP A 37 1.24 -4.09 2.37
N PRO A 38 2.48 -4.14 1.85
CA PRO A 38 3.18 -2.95 1.35
C PRO A 38 2.46 -2.28 0.19
N THR A 39 1.72 -3.06 -0.60
CA THR A 39 0.95 -2.58 -1.76
C THR A 39 -0.10 -1.54 -1.37
N ALA A 40 -0.68 -1.61 -0.17
CA ALA A 40 -1.64 -0.60 0.29
C ALA A 40 -0.97 0.77 0.44
N PHE A 41 0.24 0.82 1.02
CA PHE A 41 1.04 2.04 1.17
C PHE A 41 1.49 2.60 -0.19
N TYR A 42 1.88 1.75 -1.14
CA TYR A 42 2.18 2.19 -2.51
C TYR A 42 0.96 2.80 -3.21
N MET A 43 -0.25 2.29 -2.97
CA MET A 43 -1.46 2.88 -3.53
C MET A 43 -1.80 4.23 -2.89
N GLN A 44 -1.58 4.37 -1.58
CA GLN A 44 -1.72 5.65 -0.88
C GLN A 44 -0.75 6.69 -1.43
N SER A 45 0.53 6.33 -1.63
CA SER A 45 1.52 7.29 -2.15
C SER A 45 1.18 7.78 -3.55
N VAL A 46 0.73 6.90 -4.44
CA VAL A 46 0.30 7.30 -5.80
C VAL A 46 -0.94 8.19 -5.75
N ALA A 47 -1.91 7.90 -4.88
CA ALA A 47 -3.09 8.73 -4.71
C ALA A 47 -2.74 10.12 -4.15
N LEU A 48 -1.88 10.19 -3.14
CA LEU A 48 -1.40 11.44 -2.54
C LEU A 48 -0.57 12.28 -3.53
N ALA A 49 0.28 11.63 -4.33
CA ALA A 49 1.05 12.31 -5.37
C ALA A 49 0.14 12.95 -6.44
N LYS A 50 -1.01 12.33 -6.74
CA LYS A 50 -2.03 12.89 -7.63
C LYS A 50 -2.87 14.01 -6.98
N LEU A 51 -2.86 14.13 -5.65
CA LEU A 51 -3.50 15.21 -4.89
C LEU A 51 -2.53 16.37 -4.60
N ASP A 52 -1.36 16.40 -5.24
CA ASP A 52 -0.27 17.35 -4.96
C ASP A 52 0.28 17.28 -3.51
N MET A 53 -0.06 16.22 -2.77
CA MET A 53 0.42 15.98 -1.39
C MET A 53 1.74 15.20 -1.41
N HIS A 54 2.78 15.79 -2.01
CA HIS A 54 4.04 15.10 -2.27
C HIS A 54 4.81 14.69 -1.01
N ASN A 55 4.70 15.45 0.08
CA ASN A 55 5.35 15.12 1.35
C ASN A 55 4.76 13.82 1.92
N ASP A 56 3.43 13.75 2.03
CA ASP A 56 2.73 12.58 2.54
C ASP A 56 2.93 11.37 1.61
N ALA A 57 3.01 11.59 0.30
CA ALA A 57 3.32 10.54 -0.66
C ALA A 57 4.71 9.92 -0.42
N ALA A 58 5.73 10.75 -0.14
CA ALA A 58 7.07 10.28 0.16
C ALA A 58 7.11 9.49 1.48
N ASP A 59 6.40 9.96 2.51
CA ASP A 59 6.29 9.26 3.79
C ASP A 59 5.66 7.87 3.61
N MET A 60 4.58 7.76 2.82
CA MET A 60 3.95 6.47 2.54
C MET A 60 4.86 5.52 1.74
N LEU A 61 5.73 6.03 0.86
CA LEU A 61 6.74 5.21 0.17
C LEU A 61 7.82 4.69 1.13
N ASN A 62 8.26 5.52 2.08
CA ASN A 62 9.23 5.11 3.09
C ASN A 62 8.66 4.01 4.00
N GLU A 63 7.41 4.15 4.44
CA GLU A 63 6.69 3.12 5.21
C GLU A 63 6.55 1.82 4.42
N ALA A 64 6.17 1.89 3.13
CA ALA A 64 6.08 0.73 2.25
C ALA A 64 7.43 -0.01 2.15
N ALA A 65 8.52 0.73 1.94
CA ALA A 65 9.87 0.18 1.83
C ALA A 65 10.34 -0.46 3.14
N ALA A 66 10.07 0.17 4.28
CA ALA A 66 10.39 -0.39 5.60
C ALA A 66 9.63 -1.69 5.86
N LEU A 67 8.36 -1.77 5.45
CA LEU A 67 7.54 -2.97 5.56
C LEU A 67 8.06 -4.11 4.68
N GLU A 68 8.48 -3.80 3.45
CA GLU A 68 9.12 -4.77 2.54
C GLU A 68 10.44 -5.29 3.10
N GLU A 69 11.29 -4.42 3.65
CA GLU A 69 12.55 -4.82 4.27
C GLU A 69 12.31 -5.77 5.45
N LYS A 70 11.34 -5.43 6.31
CA LYS A 70 10.93 -6.29 7.43
C LYS A 70 10.43 -7.65 6.93
N LYS A 71 9.62 -7.67 5.87
CA LYS A 71 9.10 -8.91 5.27
C LYS A 71 10.23 -9.76 4.66
N GLN A 72 11.20 -9.14 3.98
CA GLN A 72 12.35 -9.84 3.40
C GLN A 72 13.28 -10.44 4.49
N ARG A 73 13.51 -9.71 5.58
CA ARG A 73 14.28 -10.20 6.74
C ARG A 73 13.55 -11.34 7.47
N GLY A 74 12.22 -11.27 7.58
CA GLY A 74 11.40 -12.34 8.16
C GLY A 74 11.37 -13.63 7.34
N GLY A 75 11.49 -13.54 6.01
CA GLY A 75 11.52 -14.69 5.11
C GLY A 75 12.87 -15.44 5.07
N LYS A 76 13.98 -14.76 5.36
CA LYS A 76 15.34 -15.35 5.35
C LYS A 76 15.69 -16.16 6.61
N GLY A 77 14.77 -16.26 7.59
CA GLY A 77 15.00 -16.99 8.84
C GLY A 77 14.76 -18.50 8.78
N SER A 78 14.30 -19.06 7.65
CA SER A 78 13.88 -20.47 7.56
C SER A 78 14.68 -21.36 6.61
N GLU A 79 15.73 -20.85 5.96
CA GLU A 79 16.52 -21.62 4.97
C GLU A 79 17.94 -22.03 5.41
N ASN A 80 18.30 -21.90 6.69
CA ASN A 80 19.57 -22.45 7.20
C ASN A 80 19.32 -23.39 8.39
N LYS A 81 18.80 -24.59 8.11
CA LYS A 81 18.97 -25.75 9.00
C LYS A 81 18.98 -27.04 8.18
N THR A 82 20.10 -27.28 7.50
CA THR A 82 20.56 -28.61 7.06
C THR A 82 22.01 -28.76 7.47
#